data_AF-A0A927KHL2-F1
#
_entry.id   AF-A0A927KHL2-F1
#
_cell.length_a   1.000
_cell.length_b   1.000
_cell.length_c   1.000
_cell.angle_alpha   90.00
_cell.angle_beta   90.00
_cell.angle_gamma   90.00
#
_symmetry.space_group_name_H-M   'P 1'
#
loop_
_entity.id
_entity.type
_entity.pdbx_description
1 polymer ?
#
loop_
_entity_poly.entity_id
_entity_poly.type
_entity_poly.pdbx_seq_one_letter_code
_entity_poly.pdbx_strand_id
1 'polypeptide(L)'
;MNRARLFVSAGDIAKRFRRPVLGVSPLEADVASVRVLPVAEYWIQQRIGDGDWQLKCRYGQDVEFAVARAKWWNRLLRGRRSYRVVSVLGQSLAVVFGEGAGHE
;
A
#
# COMPACT_ATOMS: atom_id res chain seq x y z
N MET A 1 -14.32 -64.25 5.63
CA MET A 1 -13.57 -62.98 5.86
C MET A 1 -12.19 -63.13 5.24
N ASN A 2 -11.94 -62.49 4.08
CA ASN A 2 -10.65 -62.55 3.38
C ASN A 2 -9.96 -61.18 3.49
N ARG A 3 -8.85 -61.09 4.23
CA ARG A 3 -8.00 -59.90 4.32
C ARG A 3 -7.04 -59.90 3.12
N ALA A 4 -7.34 -59.10 2.10
CA ALA A 4 -6.37 -58.82 1.03
C ALA A 4 -5.25 -57.92 1.60
N ARG A 5 -4.03 -58.45 1.68
CA ARG A 5 -2.82 -57.65 1.92
C ARG A 5 -2.41 -57.00 0.59
N LEU A 6 -2.55 -55.68 0.51
CA LEU A 6 -2.00 -54.87 -0.58
C LEU A 6 -0.48 -54.78 -0.43
N PHE A 7 0.25 -55.55 -1.22
CA PHE A 7 1.69 -55.37 -1.38
C PHE A 7 1.92 -54.32 -2.47
N VAL A 8 2.27 -53.11 -2.07
CA VAL A 8 2.76 -52.08 -3.00
C VAL A 8 4.24 -52.37 -3.24
N SER A 9 4.64 -52.63 -4.48
CA SER A 9 6.04 -52.87 -4.80
C SER A 9 6.85 -51.57 -4.69
N ALA A 10 8.10 -51.65 -4.25
CA ALA A 10 9.00 -50.49 -4.19
C ALA A 10 9.19 -49.82 -5.58
N GLY A 11 9.01 -50.57 -6.67
CA GLY A 11 9.06 -50.07 -8.04
C GLY A 11 7.90 -49.15 -8.42
N ASP A 12 6.72 -49.34 -7.82
CA ASP A 12 5.54 -48.49 -8.09
C ASP A 12 5.63 -47.14 -7.37
N ILE A 13 6.29 -47.10 -6.21
CA ILE A 13 6.57 -45.85 -5.50
C ILE A 13 7.53 -44.98 -6.32
N ALA A 14 8.58 -45.57 -6.90
CA ALA A 14 9.59 -44.85 -7.68
C ALA A 14 9.05 -44.20 -8.98
N LYS A 15 7.94 -44.68 -9.54
CA LYS A 15 7.32 -44.09 -10.74
C LYS A 15 6.57 -42.78 -10.45
N ARG A 16 6.06 -42.56 -9.23
CA ARG A 16 5.37 -41.32 -8.86
C ARG A 16 6.30 -40.10 -8.74
N PHE A 17 7.60 -40.32 -8.57
CA PHE A 17 8.59 -39.26 -8.38
C PHE A 17 9.36 -38.85 -9.65
N ARG A 18 9.01 -39.38 -10.83
CA ARG A 18 9.68 -39.09 -12.12
C ARG A 18 8.95 -38.10 -13.02
N ARG A 19 8.09 -37.24 -12.48
CA ARG A 19 7.74 -36.01 -13.20
C ARG A 19 8.65 -34.91 -12.69
N PRO A 20 9.55 -34.33 -13.50
CA PRO A 20 10.19 -33.10 -13.13
C PRO A 20 9.05 -32.08 -12.93
N VAL A 21 8.87 -31.66 -11.68
CA VAL A 21 8.05 -30.48 -11.39
C VAL A 21 8.73 -29.36 -12.15
N LEU A 22 8.01 -28.73 -13.09
CA LEU A 22 8.49 -27.57 -13.83
C LEU A 22 9.10 -26.62 -12.81
N GLY A 23 10.42 -26.41 -12.94
CA GLY A 23 11.22 -25.67 -11.99
C GLY A 23 10.75 -24.23 -11.93
N VAL A 24 9.86 -23.95 -10.99
CA VAL A 24 9.80 -22.64 -10.38
C VAL A 24 10.70 -22.76 -9.18
N SER A 25 11.83 -22.06 -9.22
CA SER A 25 12.73 -21.99 -8.07
C SER A 25 11.92 -21.52 -6.86
N PRO A 26 12.07 -22.12 -5.65
CA PRO A 26 11.41 -21.61 -4.44
C PRO A 26 11.66 -20.11 -4.22
N LEU A 27 12.83 -19.62 -4.66
CA LEU A 27 13.16 -18.19 -4.65
C LEU A 27 12.30 -17.35 -5.61
N GLU A 28 11.90 -17.89 -6.76
CA GLU A 28 11.07 -17.15 -7.73
C GLU A 28 9.61 -17.02 -7.26
N ALA A 29 9.11 -18.03 -6.53
CA ALA A 29 7.80 -17.95 -5.89
C ALA A 29 7.78 -16.94 -4.73
N ASP A 30 8.88 -16.83 -3.97
CA ASP A 30 9.00 -15.82 -2.91
C ASP A 30 9.10 -14.39 -3.48
N VAL A 31 9.78 -14.20 -4.62
CA VAL A 31 9.88 -12.88 -5.28
C VAL A 31 8.54 -12.40 -5.84
N ALA A 32 7.69 -13.31 -6.35
CA ALA A 32 6.33 -12.96 -6.79
C ALA A 32 5.38 -12.66 -5.61
N SER A 33 5.73 -13.09 -4.40
CA SER A 33 4.96 -12.87 -3.17
C SER A 33 5.38 -11.62 -2.39
N VAL A 34 6.32 -10.83 -2.91
CA VAL A 34 6.59 -9.48 -2.42
C VAL A 34 5.32 -8.66 -2.63
N ARG A 35 4.44 -8.72 -1.63
CA ARG A 35 3.26 -7.86 -1.53
C ARG A 35 3.80 -6.45 -1.67
N VAL A 36 3.44 -5.79 -2.77
CA VAL A 36 3.66 -4.36 -2.90
C VAL A 36 2.92 -3.73 -1.73
N LEU A 37 3.67 -3.39 -0.68
CA LEU A 37 3.10 -2.68 0.46
C LEU A 37 2.50 -1.40 -0.11
N PRO A 38 1.23 -1.11 0.16
CA PRO A 38 0.61 0.09 -0.36
C PRO A 38 1.45 1.27 0.13
N VAL A 39 1.88 2.12 -0.80
CA VAL A 39 2.71 3.27 -0.47
C VAL A 39 1.80 4.47 -0.29
N ALA A 40 1.98 5.19 0.81
CA ALA A 40 1.20 6.39 1.09
C ALA A 40 1.53 7.49 0.08
N GLU A 41 0.50 8.15 -0.45
CA GLU A 41 0.63 9.37 -1.22
C GLU A 41 0.27 10.59 -0.36
N TYR A 42 0.91 11.72 -0.61
CA TYR A 42 0.63 12.97 0.07
C TYR A 42 -0.08 13.92 -0.86
N TRP A 43 -1.26 14.36 -0.46
CA TRP A 43 -2.09 15.29 -1.23
C TRP A 43 -2.24 16.59 -0.45
N ILE A 44 -2.29 17.71 -1.17
CA ILE A 44 -2.68 18.99 -0.58
C ILE A 44 -4.16 19.19 -0.84
N GLN A 45 -4.91 19.43 0.24
CA GLN A 45 -6.29 19.85 0.18
C GLN A 45 -6.39 21.35 0.49
N GLN A 46 -7.41 21.99 -0.07
CA GLN A 46 -7.73 23.40 0.16
C GLN A 46 -9.19 23.58 0.53
N ARG A 47 -9.49 24.59 1.34
CA ARG A 47 -10.86 25.07 1.57
C ARG A 47 -10.92 26.59 1.58
N ILE A 48 -12.12 27.13 1.38
CA ILE A 48 -12.43 28.56 1.45
C ILE A 48 -13.38 28.76 2.63
N GLY A 49 -12.98 29.58 3.61
CA GLY A 49 -13.74 29.74 4.85
C GLY A 49 -13.95 28.40 5.56
N ASP A 50 -15.19 28.11 5.92
CA ASP A 50 -15.62 26.87 6.59
C ASP A 50 -16.19 25.82 5.63
N GLY A 51 -15.96 25.98 4.31
CA GLY A 51 -16.40 25.01 3.31
C GLY A 51 -15.62 23.69 3.35
N ASP A 52 -16.04 22.75 2.51
CA ASP A 52 -15.42 21.43 2.43
C ASP A 52 -13.98 21.46 1.93
N TRP A 53 -13.19 20.50 2.42
CA TRP A 53 -11.85 20.26 1.92
C TRP A 53 -11.89 19.61 0.54
N GLN A 54 -11.25 20.26 -0.43
CA GLN A 54 -11.15 19.77 -1.80
C GLN A 54 -9.70 19.48 -2.18
N LEU A 55 -9.48 18.45 -3.00
CA LEU A 55 -8.17 18.15 -3.54
C LEU A 55 -7.66 19.31 -4.39
N LYS A 56 -6.45 19.78 -4.11
CA LYS A 56 -5.74 20.76 -4.92
C LYS A 56 -4.71 20.12 -5.82
N CYS A 57 -3.86 19.26 -5.26
CA CYS A 57 -2.75 18.63 -5.96
C CYS A 57 -2.24 17.39 -5.22
N ARG A 58 -1.65 16.47 -5.99
CA ARG A 58 -1.00 15.23 -5.51
C ARG A 58 0.53 15.41 -5.60
N TYR A 59 1.25 14.97 -4.57
CA TYR A 59 2.71 15.06 -4.46
C TYR A 59 3.41 13.71 -4.45
N GLY A 60 2.69 12.62 -4.70
CA GLY A 60 3.26 11.28 -4.60
C GLY A 60 3.77 11.05 -3.18
N GLN A 61 5.03 10.64 -3.04
CA GLN A 61 5.60 10.21 -1.75
C GLN A 61 6.38 11.32 -1.01
N ASP A 62 6.44 12.53 -1.57
CA ASP A 62 7.24 13.63 -1.00
C ASP A 62 6.42 14.48 -0.01
N VAL A 63 6.43 14.05 1.26
CA VAL A 63 5.74 14.74 2.35
C VAL A 63 6.35 16.10 2.66
N GLU A 64 7.68 16.21 2.63
CA GLU A 64 8.38 17.42 3.03
C GLU A 64 8.08 18.56 2.06
N PHE A 65 8.12 18.27 0.75
CA PHE A 65 7.79 19.23 -0.28
C PHE A 65 6.32 19.61 -0.25
N ALA A 66 5.41 18.65 -0.04
CA ALA A 66 3.99 18.93 0.13
C ALA A 66 3.72 19.87 1.33
N VAL A 67 4.34 19.61 2.47
CA VAL A 67 4.21 20.44 3.68
C VAL A 67 4.82 21.83 3.47
N ALA A 68 6.01 21.91 2.86
CA ALA A 68 6.64 23.19 2.53
C ALA A 68 5.77 24.05 1.61
N ARG A 69 5.13 23.44 0.59
CA ARG A 69 4.20 24.13 -0.31
C ARG A 69 2.92 24.56 0.38
N ALA A 70 2.33 23.72 1.23
CA ALA A 70 1.14 24.08 2.01
C ALA A 70 1.42 25.27 2.96
N LYS A 71 2.57 25.25 3.65
CA LYS A 71 3.05 26.38 4.48
C LYS A 71 3.20 27.66 3.67
N TRP A 72 3.81 27.57 2.48
CA TRP A 72 4.00 28.71 1.59
C TRP A 72 2.66 29.31 1.15
N TRP A 73 1.71 28.47 0.71
CA TRP A 73 0.38 28.94 0.30
C TRP A 73 -0.43 29.56 1.44
N ASN A 74 -0.43 28.94 2.62
CA ASN A 74 -1.07 29.50 3.81
C ASN A 74 -0.50 30.89 4.17
N ARG A 75 0.82 31.07 4.02
CA ARG A 75 1.48 32.36 4.27
C ARG A 75 1.12 33.41 3.21
N LEU A 76 1.00 33.01 1.94
CA LEU A 76 0.71 33.90 0.82
C LEU A 76 -0.76 34.36 0.79
N LEU A 77 -1.70 33.46 1.06
CA LEU A 77 -3.14 33.68 0.84
C LEU A 77 -3.92 34.00 2.12
N ARG A 78 -3.20 34.35 3.20
CA ARG A 78 -3.65 34.72 4.55
C ARG A 78 -5.18 34.87 4.69
N GLY A 79 -5.83 33.84 5.23
CA GLY A 79 -7.24 33.86 5.62
C GLY A 79 -8.27 33.72 4.50
N ARG A 80 -7.89 33.83 3.21
CA ARG A 80 -8.83 33.59 2.09
C ARG A 80 -9.01 32.09 1.81
N ARG A 81 -7.95 31.32 2.01
CA ARG A 81 -7.89 29.88 1.78
C ARG A 81 -7.03 29.23 2.85
N SER A 82 -7.47 28.07 3.30
CA SER A 82 -6.70 27.20 4.18
C SER A 82 -6.20 26.01 3.38
N TYR A 83 -4.95 25.63 3.59
CA TYR A 83 -4.29 24.49 2.97
C TYR A 83 -3.87 23.49 4.04
N ARG A 84 -4.15 22.21 3.81
CA ARG A 84 -3.70 21.11 4.65
C ARG A 84 -3.04 20.02 3.80
N VAL A 85 -2.18 19.22 4.39
CA VAL A 85 -1.60 18.03 3.76
C VAL A 85 -2.22 16.80 4.37
N VAL A 86 -2.58 15.84 3.53
CA VAL A 86 -3.16 14.56 3.93
C VAL A 86 -2.33 13.44 3.33
N SER A 87 -2.07 12.39 4.12
CA SER A 87 -1.60 11.12 3.60
C SER A 87 -2.81 10.28 3.17
N VAL A 88 -2.66 9.59 2.04
CA VAL A 88 -3.68 8.74 1.44
C VAL A 88 -3.09 7.35 1.23
N LEU A 89 -3.76 6.36 1.78
CA LEU A 89 -3.38 4.96 1.67
C LEU A 89 -4.62 4.16 1.28
N GLY A 90 -4.76 3.84 -0.01
CA GLY A 90 -5.99 3.23 -0.54
C GLY A 90 -7.18 4.18 -0.37
N GLN A 91 -8.17 3.79 0.43
CA GLN A 91 -9.35 4.60 0.74
C GLN A 91 -9.22 5.40 2.05
N SER A 92 -8.14 5.19 2.80
CA SER A 92 -7.90 5.86 4.07
C SER A 92 -7.19 7.19 3.86
N LEU A 93 -7.58 8.20 4.65
CA LEU A 93 -7.00 9.54 4.63
C LEU A 93 -6.67 9.97 6.06
N ALA A 94 -5.44 10.45 6.28
CA ALA A 94 -5.02 11.05 7.55
C ALA A 94 -4.41 12.43 7.33
N VAL A 95 -4.64 13.39 8.22
CA VAL A 95 -4.07 14.74 8.12
C VAL A 95 -2.66 14.73 8.71
N VAL A 96 -1.66 15.15 7.92
CA VAL A 96 -0.26 15.23 8.37
C VAL A 96 0.19 16.68 8.66
N PHE A 97 -0.53 17.68 8.14
CA PHE A 97 -0.27 19.09 8.41
C PHE A 97 -1.54 19.92 8.22
N GLY A 98 -1.79 20.87 9.12
CA GLY A 98 -2.92 21.81 9.05
C GLY A 98 -4.06 21.43 9.99
N GLU A 99 -5.26 21.96 9.74
CA GLU A 99 -6.42 21.75 10.61
C GLU A 99 -6.91 20.29 10.57
N GLY A 100 -7.15 19.74 11.75
CA GLY A 100 -7.40 18.31 11.96
C GLY A 100 -6.13 17.49 12.17
N ALA A 101 -4.94 18.12 12.20
CA ALA A 101 -3.74 17.49 12.75
C ALA A 101 -3.88 17.41 14.28
N GLY A 102 -4.43 16.32 14.78
CA GLY A 102 -4.49 15.99 16.21
C GLY A 102 -4.69 14.49 16.33
N HIS A 103 -4.17 13.81 17.34
CA HIS A 103 -3.33 14.17 18.48
C HIS A 103 -2.70 12.84 18.95
N GLU A 104 -1.50 12.90 19.54
CA GLU A 104 -0.56 11.82 19.93
C GLU A 104 0.53 11.49 18.91
#